data_AF-A0A971C1N9-F1
#
_entry.id   AF-A0A971C1N9-F1
#
_cell.length_a   1.000
_cell.length_b   1.000
_cell.length_c   1.000
_cell.angle_alpha   90.00
_cell.angle_beta   90.00
_cell.angle_gamma   90.00
#
_symmetry.space_group_name_H-M   'P 1'
#
loop_
_entity.id
_entity.type
_entity.pdbx_description
1 polymer ?
#
loop_
_entity_poly.entity_id
_entity_poly.type
_entity_poly.pdbx_seq_one_letter_code
_entity_poly.pdbx_strand_id
1 'polypeptide(L)'
;MPGTNAPIRAMLISKAYVSVEYRRKAELLAAGGLDLTLVAPPSWKDERGDSRLEPGEARGYRLEVLPLALNGHFHLHWFRGLDGLIRRLRPEIVHMEEEPYNVATALALRAAQQAGARSVFFTWQNLNRRYP
;
A
#
# COMPACT_ATOMS: atom_id res chain seq x y z
N MET A 1 12.41 -21.85 -26.05
CA MET A 1 12.69 -20.58 -25.35
C MET A 1 11.49 -20.30 -24.45
N PRO A 2 11.59 -20.42 -23.12
CA PRO A 2 10.51 -19.94 -22.26
C PRO A 2 10.48 -18.41 -22.42
N GLY A 3 9.35 -17.88 -22.91
CA GLY A 3 9.18 -16.44 -23.06
C GLY A 3 9.33 -15.80 -21.69
N THR A 4 10.36 -14.97 -21.51
CA THR A 4 10.53 -14.12 -20.34
C THR A 4 9.38 -13.12 -20.34
N ASN A 5 8.28 -13.49 -19.69
CA ASN A 5 7.19 -12.56 -19.44
C ASN A 5 7.78 -11.40 -18.63
N ALA A 6 7.44 -10.16 -19.00
CA ALA A 6 7.89 -9.00 -18.26
C ALA A 6 7.48 -9.14 -16.77
N PRO A 7 8.30 -8.67 -15.82
CA PRO A 7 7.97 -8.75 -14.40
C PRO A 7 6.64 -8.03 -14.13
N ILE A 8 5.79 -8.65 -13.31
CA ILE A 8 4.48 -8.09 -12.96
C ILE A 8 4.69 -6.79 -12.18
N ARG A 9 4.10 -5.70 -12.65
CA ARG A 9 4.13 -4.41 -11.94
C ARG A 9 3.10 -4.41 -10.82
N ALA A 10 3.57 -4.36 -9.58
CA ALA A 10 2.71 -4.37 -8.41
C ALA A 10 2.88 -3.10 -7.58
N MET A 11 1.77 -2.59 -7.05
CA MET A 11 1.76 -1.52 -6.06
C MET A 11 1.25 -2.09 -4.73
N LEU A 12 2.06 -1.97 -3.68
CA LEU A 12 1.71 -2.35 -2.31
C LEU A 12 1.51 -1.09 -1.49
N ILE A 13 0.39 -0.96 -0.79
CA ILE A 13 -0.01 0.28 -0.10
C ILE A 13 -0.35 -0.06 1.34
N SER A 14 0.31 0.59 2.30
CA SER A 14 -0.13 0.54 3.71
C SER A 14 0.47 1.63 4.58
N LYS A 15 -0.28 2.00 5.61
CA LYS A 15 0.17 2.95 6.64
C LYS A 15 1.24 2.37 7.58
N ALA A 16 1.35 1.05 7.66
CA ALA A 16 2.24 0.37 8.60
C ALA A 16 3.71 0.34 8.14
N TYR A 17 3.96 0.51 6.84
CA TYR A 17 5.32 0.49 6.26
C TYR A 17 6.19 1.71 6.61
N VAL A 18 5.75 2.55 7.55
CA VAL A 18 6.62 3.51 8.24
C VAL A 18 7.75 2.80 9.01
N SER A 19 7.52 1.57 9.48
CA SER A 19 8.57 0.75 10.10
C SER A 19 9.44 0.04 9.05
N VAL A 20 10.77 0.11 9.22
CA VAL A 20 11.74 -0.61 8.37
C VAL A 20 11.59 -2.12 8.47
N GLU A 21 11.24 -2.65 9.64
CA GLU A 21 11.07 -4.08 9.85
C GLU A 21 9.97 -4.65 8.95
N TYR A 22 8.85 -3.92 8.84
CA TYR A 22 7.74 -4.35 8.00
C TYR A 22 8.09 -4.34 6.51
N ARG A 23 9.00 -3.44 6.09
CA ARG A 23 9.46 -3.34 4.69
C ARG A 23 10.23 -4.57 4.20
N ARG A 24 10.65 -5.48 5.08
CA ARG A 24 11.22 -6.78 4.68
C ARG A 24 10.29 -7.58 3.76
N LYS A 25 8.97 -7.46 3.94
CA LYS A 25 7.99 -8.08 3.04
C LYS A 25 8.11 -7.55 1.61
N ALA A 26 8.31 -6.25 1.44
CA ALA A 26 8.48 -5.64 0.13
C ALA A 26 9.79 -6.11 -0.54
N GLU A 27 10.89 -6.21 0.22
CA GLU A 27 12.15 -6.76 -0.28
C GLU A 27 11.99 -8.19 -0.81
N LEU A 28 11.30 -9.05 -0.05
CA LEU A 28 11.10 -10.45 -0.43
C LEU A 28 10.17 -10.59 -1.66
N LEU A 29 9.12 -9.77 -1.74
CA LEU A 29 8.23 -9.72 -2.90
C LEU A 29 8.96 -9.28 -4.17
N ALA A 30 9.82 -8.26 -4.06
CA ALA A 30 10.66 -7.80 -5.15
C ALA A 30 11.69 -8.86 -5.57
N ALA A 31 12.38 -9.49 -4.60
CA ALA A 31 13.31 -10.59 -4.86
C ALA A 31 12.62 -11.81 -5.53
N GLY A 32 11.31 -11.97 -5.30
CA GLY A 32 10.46 -12.95 -5.98
C GLY A 32 10.10 -12.62 -7.43
N GLY A 33 10.58 -11.49 -7.98
CA GLY A 33 10.42 -11.11 -9.38
C GLY A 33 9.33 -10.08 -9.67
N LEU A 34 8.73 -9.45 -8.65
CA LEU A 34 7.82 -8.34 -8.86
C LEU A 34 8.57 -7.04 -9.14
N ASP A 35 8.08 -6.26 -10.12
CA ASP A 35 8.44 -4.85 -10.22
C ASP A 35 7.58 -4.05 -9.23
N LEU A 36 8.09 -3.92 -7.99
CA LEU A 36 7.32 -3.47 -6.85
C LEU A 36 7.48 -1.97 -6.57
N THR A 37 6.35 -1.30 -6.40
CA THR A 37 6.28 0.03 -5.77
C THR A 37 5.55 -0.08 -4.44
N LEU A 38 6.24 0.22 -3.35
CA LEU A 38 5.67 0.34 -2.01
C LEU A 38 5.24 1.79 -1.77
N VAL A 39 4.00 1.99 -1.34
CA VAL A 39 3.45 3.29 -0.95
C VAL A 39 3.26 3.30 0.56
N ALA A 40 3.89 4.26 1.24
CA ALA A 40 3.78 4.47 2.68
C ALA A 40 3.61 5.96 3.00
N PRO A 41 3.10 6.32 4.18
CA PRO A 41 2.99 7.71 4.59
C PRO A 41 4.30 8.23 5.20
N PRO A 42 4.48 9.55 5.33
CA PRO A 42 5.62 10.11 6.07
C PRO A 42 5.55 9.79 7.58
N SER A 43 4.34 9.60 8.11
CA SER A 43 4.11 9.09 9.46
C SER A 43 2.69 8.54 9.62
N TRP A 44 2.48 7.72 10.65
CA TRP A 44 1.17 7.28 11.11
C TRP A 44 0.98 7.70 12.57
N LYS A 45 -0.16 8.31 12.87
CA LYS A 45 -0.54 8.70 14.23
C LYS A 45 -1.52 7.69 14.81
N ASP A 46 -1.34 7.29 16.06
CA ASP A 46 -2.34 6.55 16.82
C ASP A 46 -2.22 6.86 18.32
N GLU A 47 -2.92 6.08 19.16
CA GLU A 47 -2.91 6.23 20.62
C GLU A 47 -1.50 6.12 21.23
N ARG A 48 -0.54 5.48 20.53
CA ARG A 48 0.84 5.29 20.98
C ARG A 48 1.76 6.44 20.56
N GLY A 49 1.29 7.36 19.72
CA GLY A 49 2.03 8.54 19.27
C GLY A 49 2.14 8.65 17.75
N ASP A 50 3.19 9.34 17.29
CA ASP A 50 3.47 9.61 15.87
C ASP A 50 4.66 8.76 15.38
N SER A 51 4.36 7.63 14.73
CA SER A 51 5.36 6.74 14.14
C SER A 51 5.80 7.30 12.79
N ARG A 52 6.97 7.92 12.76
CA ARG A 52 7.57 8.47 11.53
C ARG A 52 8.18 7.38 10.67
N LEU A 53 8.17 7.60 9.35
CA LEU A 53 8.86 6.75 8.39
C LEU A 53 10.34 6.64 8.78
N GLU A 54 10.75 5.43 9.13
CA GLU A 54 12.12 5.13 9.51
C GLU A 54 13.05 5.20 8.29
N PRO A 55 14.30 5.66 8.45
CA PRO A 55 15.28 5.58 7.37
C PRO A 55 15.55 4.12 7.02
N GLY A 56 15.86 3.85 5.76
CA GLY A 56 16.17 2.50 5.28
C GLY A 56 16.19 2.44 3.77
N GLU A 57 17.09 1.62 3.23
CA GLU A 57 17.26 1.45 1.79
C GLU A 57 16.10 0.63 1.21
N ALA A 58 15.56 1.06 0.06
CA ALA A 58 14.55 0.31 -0.67
C ALA A 58 15.22 -0.73 -1.58
N ARG A 59 15.47 -1.93 -1.05
CA ARG A 59 16.21 -2.99 -1.77
C ARG A 59 15.33 -3.74 -2.75
N GLY A 60 15.49 -3.45 -4.04
CA GLY A 60 14.78 -4.12 -5.13
C GLY A 60 13.37 -3.62 -5.40
N TYR A 61 12.88 -2.63 -4.65
CA TYR A 61 11.57 -1.99 -4.84
C TYR A 61 11.70 -0.47 -4.82
N ARG A 62 10.66 0.23 -5.31
CA ARG A 62 10.55 1.69 -5.20
C ARG A 62 9.72 2.06 -3.98
N LEU A 63 10.15 3.04 -3.19
CA LEU A 63 9.36 3.61 -2.11
C LEU A 63 8.78 4.96 -2.55
N GLU A 64 7.45 5.06 -2.59
CA GLU A 64 6.71 6.29 -2.84
C GLU A 64 6.07 6.75 -1.53
N VAL A 65 6.39 7.98 -1.12
CA VAL A 65 5.87 8.54 0.13
C VAL A 65 4.74 9.51 -0.17
N LEU A 66 3.52 9.17 0.26
CA LEU A 66 2.33 10.01 0.04
C LEU A 66 1.74 10.50 1.38
N PRO A 67 1.40 11.79 1.51
CA PRO A 67 0.81 12.31 2.74
C PRO A 67 -0.60 11.75 2.96
N LEU A 68 -0.95 11.49 4.22
CA LEU A 68 -2.31 11.11 4.61
C LEU A 68 -3.16 12.35 4.84
N ALA A 69 -4.41 12.31 4.37
CA ALA A 69 -5.49 13.11 4.93
C ALA A 69 -6.08 12.38 6.14
N LEU A 70 -6.56 13.16 7.13
CA LEU A 70 -7.08 12.65 8.41
C LEU A 70 -6.13 11.64 9.09
N ASN A 71 -4.83 11.93 9.10
CA ASN A 71 -3.83 11.05 9.74
C ASN A 71 -4.20 10.79 11.20
N GLY A 72 -4.24 9.51 11.58
CA GLY A 72 -4.68 9.00 12.87
C GLY A 72 -6.17 8.69 12.99
N HIS A 73 -6.98 9.08 12.00
CA HIS A 73 -8.36 8.63 11.94
C HIS A 73 -8.43 7.24 11.30
N PHE A 74 -8.39 6.19 12.13
CA PHE A 74 -8.28 4.79 11.68
C PHE A 74 -9.22 4.45 10.50
N HIS A 75 -10.50 4.77 10.60
CA HIS A 75 -11.48 4.45 9.55
C HIS A 75 -11.53 5.41 8.35
N LEU A 76 -11.14 6.67 8.53
CA LEU A 76 -11.43 7.74 7.57
C LEU A 76 -10.20 8.30 6.88
N HIS A 77 -8.99 7.85 7.23
CA HIS A 77 -7.78 8.31 6.57
C HIS A 77 -7.71 7.87 5.10
N TRP A 78 -6.92 8.58 4.28
CA TRP A 78 -6.56 8.15 2.91
C TRP A 78 -5.26 8.80 2.43
N PHE A 79 -4.62 8.21 1.43
CA PHE A 79 -3.42 8.73 0.78
C PHE A 79 -3.77 9.82 -0.25
N ARG A 80 -3.26 11.03 -0.03
CA ARG A 80 -3.47 12.15 -0.97
C ARG A 80 -2.64 11.94 -2.22
N GLY A 81 -3.28 12.02 -3.39
CA GLY A 81 -2.63 11.86 -4.70
C GLY A 81 -2.41 10.41 -5.12
N LEU A 82 -2.92 9.43 -4.37
CA LEU A 82 -2.79 8.01 -4.70
C LEU A 82 -3.40 7.65 -6.06
N ASP A 83 -4.55 8.23 -6.39
CA ASP A 83 -5.21 8.05 -7.68
C ASP A 83 -4.33 8.52 -8.85
N GLY A 84 -3.66 9.66 -8.69
CA GLY A 84 -2.71 10.20 -9.66
C GLY A 84 -1.47 9.31 -9.78
N LEU A 85 -0.96 8.80 -8.66
CA LEU A 85 0.16 7.87 -8.64
C LEU A 85 -0.16 6.57 -9.37
N ILE A 86 -1.33 5.97 -9.09
CA ILE A 86 -1.79 4.74 -9.75
C ILE A 86 -1.90 4.96 -11.26
N ARG A 87 -2.54 6.05 -11.70
CA ARG A 87 -2.67 6.38 -13.13
C ARG A 87 -1.31 6.59 -13.81
N ARG A 88 -0.36 7.22 -13.12
CA ARG A 88 1.00 7.45 -13.63
C ARG A 88 1.79 6.15 -13.79
N LEU A 89 1.77 5.30 -12.78
CA LEU A 89 2.59 4.08 -12.74
C LEU A 89 1.96 2.89 -13.48
N ARG A 90 0.65 2.91 -13.71
CA ARG A 90 -0.11 1.84 -14.39
C ARG A 90 0.27 0.43 -13.89
N PRO A 91 0.15 0.17 -12.57
CA PRO A 91 0.41 -1.15 -12.02
C PRO A 91 -0.60 -2.16 -12.57
N GLU A 92 -0.19 -3.42 -12.68
CA GLU A 92 -1.07 -4.53 -13.03
C GLU A 92 -1.85 -5.04 -11.81
N ILE A 93 -1.24 -4.91 -10.63
CA ILE A 93 -1.83 -5.28 -9.34
C ILE A 93 -1.70 -4.11 -8.36
N VAL A 94 -2.80 -3.76 -7.71
CA VAL A 94 -2.82 -2.90 -6.51
C VAL A 94 -3.21 -3.75 -5.32
N HIS A 95 -2.30 -3.85 -4.35
CA HIS A 95 -2.47 -4.55 -3.09
C HIS A 95 -2.58 -3.53 -1.95
N MET A 96 -3.79 -3.37 -1.40
CA MET A 96 -4.05 -2.53 -0.24
C MET A 96 -4.00 -3.36 1.05
N GLU A 97 -3.04 -3.11 1.93
CA GLU A 97 -3.03 -3.72 3.26
C GLU A 97 -3.73 -2.81 4.26
N GLU A 98 -5.06 -2.90 4.27
CA GLU A 98 -5.93 -2.14 5.15
C GLU A 98 -7.31 -2.78 5.22
N GLU A 99 -8.04 -2.50 6.30
CA GLU A 99 -9.36 -3.07 6.53
C GLU A 99 -10.37 -2.73 5.41
N PRO A 100 -11.24 -3.67 4.99
CA PRO A 100 -12.16 -3.48 3.87
C PRO A 100 -13.17 -2.36 4.08
N TYR A 101 -13.49 -2.05 5.34
CA TYR A 101 -14.44 -0.99 5.72
C TYR A 101 -13.79 0.41 5.82
N ASN A 102 -12.47 0.53 5.61
CA ASN A 102 -11.79 1.82 5.70
C ASN A 102 -11.87 2.61 4.38
N VAL A 103 -11.97 3.94 4.49
CA VAL A 103 -12.05 4.86 3.34
C VAL A 103 -10.81 4.72 2.44
N ALA A 104 -9.63 4.57 3.02
CA ALA A 104 -8.38 4.34 2.28
C ALA A 104 -8.51 3.15 1.31
N THR A 105 -9.09 2.03 1.78
CA THR A 105 -9.29 0.82 0.98
C THR A 105 -10.27 1.08 -0.16
N ALA A 106 -11.44 1.65 0.14
CA ALA A 106 -12.44 1.95 -0.89
C ALA A 106 -11.87 2.86 -2.00
N LEU A 107 -11.12 3.90 -1.63
CA LEU A 107 -10.53 4.83 -2.59
C LEU A 107 -9.40 4.19 -3.40
N ALA A 108 -8.52 3.40 -2.77
CA ALA A 108 -7.43 2.71 -3.45
C ALA A 108 -7.96 1.70 -4.49
N LEU A 109 -8.93 0.87 -4.11
CA LEU A 109 -9.52 -0.13 -5.00
C LEU A 109 -10.30 0.53 -6.15
N ARG A 110 -11.04 1.61 -5.88
CA ARG A 110 -11.72 2.39 -6.93
C ARG A 110 -10.71 2.94 -7.93
N ALA A 111 -9.63 3.56 -7.46
CA ALA A 111 -8.59 4.12 -8.32
C ALA A 111 -7.87 3.03 -9.14
N ALA A 112 -7.62 1.86 -8.53
CA ALA A 112 -7.05 0.69 -9.20
C ALA A 112 -7.96 0.19 -10.34
N GLN A 113 -9.25 0.01 -10.06
CA GLN A 113 -10.24 -0.41 -11.06
C GLN A 113 -10.34 0.60 -12.22
N GLN A 114 -10.37 1.89 -11.91
CA GLN A 114 -10.37 2.95 -12.93
C GLN A 114 -9.12 2.95 -13.82
N ALA A 115 -7.99 2.49 -13.29
CA ALA A 115 -6.74 2.33 -14.02
C ALA A 115 -6.59 0.96 -14.72
N GLY A 116 -7.60 0.08 -14.63
CA GLY A 116 -7.57 -1.27 -15.20
C GLY A 116 -6.69 -2.27 -14.43
N ALA A 117 -6.28 -1.94 -13.20
CA ALA A 117 -5.46 -2.81 -12.36
C ALA A 117 -6.31 -3.86 -11.63
N ARG A 118 -5.76 -5.07 -11.47
CA ARG A 118 -6.33 -6.07 -10.57
C ARG A 118 -6.14 -5.60 -9.13
N SER A 119 -7.16 -5.82 -8.31
CA SER A 119 -7.19 -5.29 -6.95
C SER A 119 -7.17 -6.42 -5.94
N VAL A 120 -6.31 -6.31 -4.94
CA VAL A 120 -6.20 -7.22 -3.80
C VAL A 120 -6.21 -6.37 -2.53
N PHE A 121 -6.88 -6.82 -1.48
CA PHE A 121 -6.75 -6.21 -0.16
C PHE A 121 -6.48 -7.27 0.91
N PHE A 122 -5.91 -6.84 2.02
CA PHE A 122 -5.59 -7.66 3.17
C PHE A 122 -6.04 -6.99 4.46
N THR A 123 -6.61 -7.78 5.37
CA THR A 123 -7.17 -7.34 6.65
C THR A 123 -6.61 -8.18 7.79
N TRP A 124 -6.44 -7.57 8.97
CA TRP A 124 -6.08 -8.25 10.21
C TRP A 124 -7.30 -8.69 11.02
N GLN A 125 -8.50 -8.25 10.64
CA GLN A 125 -9.75 -8.59 11.31
C GLN A 125 -10.05 -10.10 11.15
N ASN A 126 -9.71 -10.85 12.18
CA ASN A 126 -9.99 -12.27 12.30
C ASN A 126 -11.18 -12.59 13.23
N LEU A 127 -11.84 -11.55 13.76
CA LEU A 127 -13.01 -11.67 14.64
C LEU A 127 -14.30 -11.35 13.88
N ASN A 128 -15.34 -12.15 14.08
CA ASN A 128 -16.68 -11.83 13.59
C ASN A 128 -17.23 -10.65 14.38
N ARG A 129 -17.10 -9.43 13.83
CA ARG A 129 -17.63 -8.20 14.41
C ARG A 129 -18.68 -7.61 13.49
N ARG A 130 -19.83 -7.30 14.07
CA ARG A 130 -20.84 -6.46 13.43
C ARG A 130 -20.50 -5.01 13.77
N TYR A 131 -19.84 -4.35 12.84
CA TYR A 131 -19.77 -2.89 12.85
C TYR A 131 -21.17 -2.34 12.53
N PRO A 132 -21.53 -1.14 13.00
CA PRO A 132 -22.88 -0.61 12.86
C PRO A 132 -23.38 -0.66 11.42
#